data_AF-A0AAD9E9E8-F1
#
_entry.id   AF-A0AAD9E9E8-F1
#
_cell.length_a   1.000
_cell.length_b   1.000
_cell.length_c   1.000
_cell.angle_alpha   90.00
_cell.angle_beta   90.00
_cell.angle_gamma   90.00
#
_symmetry.space_group_name_H-M   'P 1'
#
loop_
_entity.id
_entity.type
_entity.pdbx_description
1 polymer ?
#
loop_
_entity_poly.entity_id
_entity_poly.type
_entity_poly.pdbx_seq_one_letter_code
_entity_poly.pdbx_strand_id
1 'polypeptide(L)'
;MKDDLRDEMPAHGRSSSEMPLLLSPQDAPAPAPAPKPRSCKFSSQTGRLEVIIVLLVFLIILQSVFLWKGSYCFGEPTGAPDRSRSNRANSPVPEFRTQTQEFYNTTSEYGIWKVPWTEAEWMRWYKNWEALYPPGRGMVKVIDPGQYAGIPPPMDDFEGKEPPTDGGYRYELATTHQLHCLWVMQRYFYEIQAGLRRGDHWSTFFHINHCTDYLRWSLLCKADTTLEGWDEEQLNNPNPHPRHRGPSGLHAPHQCTDYKQVYSWMEENRWYDLKSMDNDIPENSTYQNWTTIWERTRKWMET
;
A
#
# COMPACT_ATOMS: atom_id res chain seq x y z
N MET A 1 -32.43 79.21 14.69
CA MET A 1 -31.04 78.74 14.66
C MET A 1 -30.62 78.89 13.19
N LYS A 2 -30.34 80.10 12.68
CA LYS A 2 -29.30 81.06 13.14
C LYS A 2 -27.96 80.33 13.29
N ASP A 3 -26.85 80.69 12.67
CA ASP A 3 -26.42 81.89 11.96
C ASP A 3 -25.18 81.43 11.15
N ASP A 4 -25.09 81.77 9.86
CA ASP A 4 -24.37 82.94 9.34
C ASP A 4 -22.86 82.88 9.55
N LEU A 5 -22.13 83.06 8.45
CA LEU A 5 -21.11 84.10 8.33
C LEU A 5 -20.87 84.37 6.84
N ARG A 6 -21.54 85.44 6.38
CA ARG A 6 -21.17 86.29 5.25
C ARG A 6 -20.01 87.22 5.65
N ASP A 7 -19.61 88.01 4.65
CA ASP A 7 -18.91 89.31 4.72
C ASP A 7 -17.39 89.21 4.49
N GLU A 8 -16.70 90.04 3.70
CA GLU A 8 -16.95 91.23 2.85
C GLU A 8 -15.63 91.41 2.03
N MET A 9 -15.56 91.71 0.71
CA MET A 9 -15.48 93.04 0.03
C MET A 9 -14.51 94.09 0.67
N PRO A 10 -13.99 95.16 -0.01
CA PRO A 10 -13.95 95.57 -1.43
C PRO A 10 -12.63 96.27 -1.91
N ALA A 11 -12.70 96.82 -3.14
CA ALA A 11 -12.22 98.14 -3.59
C ALA A 11 -10.76 98.35 -4.10
N HIS A 12 -10.65 98.70 -5.38
CA HIS A 12 -10.24 100.01 -5.94
C HIS A 12 -10.23 99.83 -7.47
N GLY A 13 -10.57 100.76 -8.36
CA GLY A 13 -10.82 102.19 -8.32
C GLY A 13 -10.76 102.64 -9.79
N ARG A 14 -11.72 103.48 -10.19
CA ARG A 14 -11.92 104.02 -11.55
C ARG A 14 -10.89 105.09 -11.95
N SER A 15 -10.94 105.44 -13.24
CA SER A 15 -10.55 106.72 -13.88
C SER A 15 -9.19 106.67 -14.59
N SER A 16 -8.99 107.16 -15.82
CA SER A 16 -9.67 108.26 -16.53
C SER A 16 -9.66 108.09 -18.05
N SER A 17 -10.70 108.64 -18.67
CA SER A 17 -10.85 109.01 -20.08
C SER A 17 -9.85 110.08 -20.53
N GLU A 18 -9.46 110.05 -21.82
CA GLU A 18 -9.37 111.18 -22.78
C GLU A 18 -8.76 110.65 -24.11
N MET A 19 -9.57 110.41 -25.13
CA MET A 19 -9.93 111.27 -26.29
C MET A 19 -9.06 111.03 -27.55
N PRO A 20 -9.65 111.10 -28.76
CA PRO A 20 -9.16 110.45 -29.97
C PRO A 20 -8.41 111.39 -30.92
N LEU A 21 -7.57 110.86 -31.82
CA LEU A 21 -7.17 111.55 -33.06
C LEU A 21 -6.72 110.55 -34.16
N LEU A 22 -7.60 110.42 -35.16
CA LEU A 22 -7.37 110.32 -36.61
C LEU A 22 -5.96 109.95 -37.14
N LEU A 23 -5.84 108.82 -37.85
CA LEU A 23 -5.62 108.70 -39.33
C LEU A 23 -4.89 107.40 -39.74
N SER A 24 -5.54 106.62 -40.62
CA SER A 24 -5.00 105.63 -41.60
C SER A 24 -4.26 104.41 -41.00
N PRO A 25 -3.96 103.28 -41.71
CA PRO A 25 -4.17 102.94 -43.12
C PRO A 25 -4.57 101.45 -43.40
N GLN A 26 -4.79 101.17 -44.69
CA GLN A 26 -4.50 99.90 -45.41
C GLN A 26 -5.41 98.67 -45.19
N ASP A 27 -6.53 98.70 -45.90
CA ASP A 27 -7.35 97.53 -46.23
C ASP A 27 -6.78 96.72 -47.41
N ALA A 28 -6.41 95.47 -47.11
CA ALA A 28 -6.68 94.23 -47.85
C ALA A 28 -5.86 93.88 -49.14
N PRO A 29 -5.88 92.61 -49.62
CA PRO A 29 -5.09 91.48 -49.07
C PRO A 29 -4.34 90.66 -50.16
N ALA A 30 -3.52 89.68 -49.75
CA ALA A 30 -2.92 88.66 -50.64
C ALA A 30 -2.95 87.24 -49.99
N PRO A 31 -2.90 86.14 -50.78
CA PRO A 31 -3.57 84.86 -50.48
C PRO A 31 -2.78 83.86 -49.61
N ALA A 32 -3.50 82.84 -49.12
CA ALA A 32 -3.11 81.92 -48.05
C ALA A 32 -1.91 80.98 -48.38
N PRO A 33 -1.06 80.64 -47.38
CA PRO A 33 0.05 79.70 -47.53
C PRO A 33 -0.35 78.22 -47.35
N ALA A 34 0.39 77.34 -48.02
CA ALA A 34 0.22 75.89 -48.09
C ALA A 34 0.44 75.14 -46.74
N PRO A 35 -0.16 73.95 -46.54
CA PRO A 35 -0.09 73.22 -45.28
C PRO A 35 1.29 72.60 -44.97
N LYS A 36 1.70 72.66 -43.70
CA LYS A 36 2.97 72.13 -43.18
C LYS A 36 2.97 70.58 -43.12
N PRO A 37 4.13 69.91 -43.29
CA PRO A 37 4.23 68.46 -43.17
C PRO A 37 4.06 68.01 -41.71
N ARG A 38 3.29 66.92 -41.51
CA ARG A 38 3.11 66.26 -40.21
C ARG A 38 4.34 65.42 -39.87
N SER A 39 4.91 65.61 -38.68
CA SER A 39 5.89 64.67 -38.13
C SER A 39 5.18 63.50 -37.46
N CYS A 40 5.43 62.27 -37.92
CA CYS A 40 5.02 61.07 -37.22
C CYS A 40 5.95 60.85 -36.01
N LYS A 41 5.41 61.00 -34.79
CA LYS A 41 6.04 60.45 -33.60
C LYS A 41 5.74 58.95 -33.55
N PHE A 42 6.77 58.11 -33.70
CA PHE A 42 6.64 56.66 -33.52
C PHE A 42 6.29 56.37 -32.06
N SER A 43 5.08 55.87 -31.81
CA SER A 43 4.60 55.52 -30.47
C SER A 43 5.31 54.25 -30.00
N SER A 44 6.07 54.33 -28.91
CA SER A 44 6.82 53.20 -28.33
C SER A 44 5.95 52.15 -27.63
N GLN A 45 4.62 52.24 -27.75
CA GLN A 45 3.68 51.29 -27.14
C GLN A 45 3.55 49.97 -27.92
N THR A 46 3.78 49.96 -29.24
CA THR A 46 3.68 48.73 -30.06
C THR A 46 4.78 47.72 -29.69
N GLY A 47 6.01 48.19 -29.49
CA GLY A 47 7.13 47.33 -29.09
C GLY A 47 6.99 46.75 -27.66
N ARG A 48 6.33 47.46 -26.73
CA ARG A 48 6.10 46.93 -25.38
C ARG A 48 5.09 45.80 -25.36
N LEU A 49 4.02 45.91 -26.14
CA LEU A 49 3.02 44.85 -26.25
C LEU A 49 3.59 43.61 -26.96
N GLU A 50 4.35 43.81 -28.02
CA GLU A 50 5.04 42.72 -28.73
C GLU A 50 6.05 42.00 -27.82
N VAL A 51 6.84 42.73 -27.02
CA VAL A 51 7.77 42.13 -26.05
C VAL A 51 7.02 41.33 -24.97
N ILE A 52 5.90 41.85 -24.46
CA ILE A 52 5.07 41.12 -23.48
C ILE A 52 4.52 39.83 -24.10
N ILE A 53 4.01 39.90 -25.34
CA ILE A 53 3.49 38.72 -26.05
C ILE A 53 4.60 37.68 -26.25
N VAL A 54 5.80 38.08 -26.67
CA VAL A 54 6.94 37.18 -26.86
C VAL A 54 7.34 36.53 -25.53
N LEU A 55 7.37 37.27 -24.42
CA LEU A 55 7.68 36.73 -23.10
C LEU A 55 6.61 35.73 -22.62
N LEU A 56 5.33 36.00 -22.86
CA LEU A 56 4.25 35.07 -22.50
C LEU A 56 4.32 33.79 -23.32
N VAL A 57 4.55 33.89 -24.63
CA VAL A 57 4.74 32.72 -25.50
C VAL A 57 5.95 31.89 -25.04
N PHE A 58 7.06 32.54 -24.69
CA PHE A 58 8.25 31.86 -24.19
C PHE A 58 7.99 31.15 -22.85
N LEU A 59 7.25 31.77 -21.92
CA LEU A 59 6.85 31.15 -20.66
C LEU A 59 5.92 29.95 -20.87
N ILE A 60 4.98 30.05 -21.81
CA ILE A 60 4.10 28.92 -22.17
C ILE A 60 4.93 27.78 -22.75
N ILE A 61 5.89 28.06 -23.64
CA ILE A 61 6.78 27.03 -24.20
C ILE A 61 7.63 26.39 -23.09
N LEU A 62 8.20 27.19 -22.18
CA LEU A 62 8.97 26.67 -21.04
C LEU A 62 8.12 25.79 -20.12
N GLN A 63 6.90 26.20 -19.79
CA GLN A 63 5.98 25.38 -19.00
C GLN A 63 5.58 24.11 -19.74
N SER A 64 5.36 24.19 -21.06
CA SER A 64 5.05 23.03 -21.89
C SER A 64 6.22 22.05 -21.93
N VAL A 65 7.46 22.54 -22.03
CA VAL A 65 8.68 21.70 -21.97
C VAL A 65 8.88 21.12 -20.58
N PHE A 66 8.55 21.85 -19.51
CA PHE A 66 8.64 21.35 -18.14
C PHE A 66 7.59 20.27 -17.85
N LEU A 67 6.35 20.44 -18.35
CA LEU A 67 5.28 19.44 -18.28
C LEU A 67 5.59 18.23 -19.17
N TRP A 68 6.20 18.44 -20.34
CA TRP A 68 6.66 17.37 -21.24
C TRP A 68 7.81 16.59 -20.61
N LYS A 69 8.84 17.25 -20.06
CA LYS A 69 9.92 16.58 -19.29
C LYS A 69 9.41 15.94 -18.01
N GLY A 70 8.45 16.55 -17.32
CA GLY A 70 7.74 15.97 -16.19
C GLY A 70 7.03 14.66 -16.58
N SER A 71 6.48 14.59 -17.79
CA SER A 71 5.88 13.37 -18.35
C SER A 71 6.92 12.30 -18.77
N TYR A 72 8.19 12.66 -18.99
CA TYR A 72 9.28 11.68 -19.19
C TYR A 72 9.92 11.21 -17.89
N CYS A 73 9.97 12.05 -16.84
CA CYS A 73 10.45 11.64 -15.52
C CYS A 73 9.38 10.94 -14.68
N PHE A 74 8.10 11.24 -14.93
CA PHE A 74 6.92 10.49 -14.49
C PHE A 74 6.25 9.80 -15.68
N GLY A 75 7.06 9.11 -16.49
CA GLY A 75 6.51 7.97 -17.18
C GLY A 75 5.93 7.07 -16.10
N GLU A 76 4.60 6.96 -16.07
CA GLU A 76 3.91 5.84 -15.42
C GLU A 76 4.75 4.61 -15.75
N PRO A 77 5.27 3.86 -14.75
CA PRO A 77 6.08 2.71 -15.07
C PRO A 77 5.21 1.89 -16.00
N THR A 78 5.61 1.81 -17.28
CA THR A 78 5.01 0.88 -18.21
C THR A 78 5.39 -0.43 -17.59
N GLY A 79 4.47 -0.94 -16.76
CA GLY A 79 4.70 -2.14 -16.00
C GLY A 79 5.17 -3.14 -17.03
N ALA A 80 6.38 -3.66 -16.82
CA ALA A 80 6.65 -5.01 -17.26
C ALA A 80 5.35 -5.78 -16.95
N PRO A 81 4.72 -6.44 -17.94
CA PRO A 81 3.39 -7.00 -17.77
C PRO A 81 3.38 -7.68 -16.42
N ASP A 82 2.53 -7.18 -15.51
CA ASP A 82 2.56 -7.58 -14.11
C ASP A 82 2.51 -9.10 -14.10
N ARG A 83 3.67 -9.74 -13.85
CA ARG A 83 3.78 -11.19 -13.90
C ARG A 83 2.83 -11.82 -12.88
N SER A 84 2.42 -11.06 -11.85
CA SER A 84 1.41 -11.48 -10.88
C SER A 84 -0.01 -11.49 -11.45
N ARG A 85 -0.33 -10.62 -12.41
CA ARG A 85 -1.60 -10.66 -13.17
C ARG A 85 -1.58 -11.75 -14.24
N SER A 86 -0.46 -11.96 -14.94
CA SER A 86 -0.36 -13.01 -15.96
C SER A 86 -0.40 -14.42 -15.37
N ASN A 87 0.19 -14.64 -14.18
CA ASN A 87 0.12 -15.92 -13.49
C ASN A 87 -1.26 -16.20 -12.87
N ARG A 88 -2.04 -15.15 -12.55
CA ARG A 88 -3.41 -15.27 -12.02
C ARG A 88 -4.45 -15.70 -13.05
N ALA A 89 -4.23 -15.36 -14.32
CA ALA A 89 -5.19 -15.64 -15.38
C ALA A 89 -5.44 -17.15 -15.63
N ASN A 90 -4.60 -18.03 -15.05
CA ASN A 90 -4.71 -19.48 -15.20
C ASN A 90 -4.57 -20.22 -13.85
N SER A 91 -5.36 -19.81 -12.85
CA SER A 91 -5.51 -20.51 -11.57
C SER A 91 -6.86 -21.25 -11.49
N PRO A 92 -6.92 -22.48 -10.95
CA PRO A 92 -8.17 -23.17 -10.66
C PRO A 92 -8.97 -22.52 -9.51
N VAL A 93 -8.30 -21.73 -8.67
CA VAL A 93 -8.92 -21.06 -7.53
C VAL A 93 -9.38 -19.67 -7.97
N PRO A 94 -10.68 -19.31 -7.81
CA PRO A 94 -11.20 -18.02 -8.22
C PRO A 94 -10.63 -16.88 -7.37
N GLU A 95 -10.72 -15.66 -7.89
CA GLU A 95 -10.43 -14.48 -7.08
C GLU A 95 -11.54 -14.25 -6.05
N PHE A 96 -11.14 -14.06 -4.79
CA PHE A 96 -12.05 -13.70 -3.72
C PHE A 96 -12.03 -12.20 -3.47
N ARG A 97 -13.20 -11.66 -3.10
CA ARG A 97 -13.30 -10.25 -2.71
C ARG A 97 -12.53 -9.98 -1.42
N THR A 98 -11.88 -8.83 -1.35
CA THR A 98 -11.32 -8.32 -0.10
C THR A 98 -12.40 -7.65 0.74
N GLN A 99 -12.33 -7.83 2.05
CA GLN A 99 -13.16 -7.10 3.02
C GLN A 99 -12.29 -6.44 4.08
N THR A 100 -12.72 -5.27 4.55
CA THR A 100 -12.08 -4.60 5.69
C THR A 100 -12.65 -5.17 6.98
N GLN A 101 -11.77 -5.63 7.86
CA GLN A 101 -12.14 -6.19 9.16
C GLN A 101 -11.20 -5.63 10.23
N GLU A 102 -11.79 -5.15 11.33
CA GLU A 102 -11.04 -4.82 12.54
C GLU A 102 -10.83 -6.07 13.39
N PHE A 103 -9.66 -6.18 14.01
CA PHE A 103 -9.37 -7.27 14.94
C PHE A 103 -9.80 -6.87 16.35
N TYR A 104 -10.58 -7.74 16.99
CA TYR A 104 -11.02 -7.56 18.37
C TYR A 104 -10.30 -8.55 19.27
N ASN A 105 -10.03 -8.15 20.52
CA ASN A 105 -9.38 -9.03 21.49
C ASN A 105 -10.37 -10.13 21.92
N THR A 106 -10.25 -11.31 21.32
CA THR A 106 -11.06 -12.47 21.71
C THR A 106 -10.40 -13.32 22.80
N THR A 107 -9.18 -12.96 23.23
CA THR A 107 -8.40 -13.71 24.22
C THR A 107 -9.09 -13.80 25.59
N SER A 108 -9.97 -12.84 25.92
CA SER A 108 -10.78 -12.86 27.14
C SER A 108 -11.95 -13.85 27.10
N GLU A 109 -12.47 -14.20 25.91
CA GLU A 109 -13.70 -14.98 25.75
C GLU A 109 -13.52 -16.50 25.97
N TYR A 110 -12.28 -16.98 25.85
CA TYR A 110 -11.98 -18.41 25.93
C TYR A 110 -11.54 -18.91 27.30
N GLY A 111 -11.40 -18.02 28.31
CA GLY A 111 -10.93 -18.44 29.64
C GLY A 111 -9.54 -19.12 29.63
N ILE A 112 -8.79 -18.90 28.54
CA ILE A 112 -7.54 -19.57 28.17
C ILE A 112 -6.41 -19.36 29.16
N TRP A 113 -6.62 -18.50 30.17
CA TRP A 113 -5.79 -18.21 31.34
C TRP A 113 -5.68 -19.34 32.37
N LYS A 114 -6.59 -20.32 32.33
CA LYS A 114 -6.74 -21.32 33.40
C LYS A 114 -6.33 -22.70 32.89
N VAL A 115 -5.16 -23.22 33.25
CA VAL A 115 -4.75 -24.62 32.94
C VAL A 115 -4.47 -25.36 34.27
N PRO A 116 -4.84 -26.65 34.41
CA PRO A 116 -5.50 -27.52 33.42
C PRO A 116 -6.97 -27.18 33.17
N TRP A 117 -7.45 -27.48 31.95
CA TRP A 117 -8.86 -27.41 31.57
C TRP A 117 -9.63 -28.66 31.94
N THR A 118 -10.91 -28.47 32.22
CA THR A 118 -11.91 -29.55 32.24
C THR A 118 -12.15 -30.09 30.82
N GLU A 119 -12.71 -31.29 30.73
CA GLU A 119 -13.10 -31.91 29.45
C GLU A 119 -14.03 -30.99 28.63
N ALA A 120 -14.98 -30.32 29.29
CA ALA A 120 -15.91 -29.41 28.63
C ALA A 120 -15.20 -28.17 28.06
N GLU A 121 -14.23 -27.60 28.78
CA GLU A 121 -13.41 -26.48 28.31
C GLU A 121 -12.55 -26.89 27.10
N TRP A 122 -11.92 -28.08 27.15
CA TRP A 122 -11.18 -28.67 26.03
C TRP A 122 -12.04 -28.86 24.79
N MET A 123 -13.23 -29.45 24.94
CA MET A 123 -14.14 -29.70 23.82
C MET A 123 -14.70 -28.41 23.22
N ARG A 124 -14.95 -27.38 24.04
CA ARG A 124 -15.35 -26.06 23.53
C ARG A 124 -14.24 -25.44 22.70
N TRP A 125 -13.00 -25.46 23.18
CA TRP A 125 -11.84 -24.95 22.45
C TRP A 125 -11.64 -25.70 21.12
N TYR A 126 -11.72 -27.03 21.13
CA TYR A 126 -11.61 -27.86 19.93
C TYR A 126 -12.66 -27.48 18.88
N LYS A 127 -13.93 -27.37 19.27
CA LYS A 127 -15.03 -27.03 18.36
C LYS A 127 -14.90 -25.64 17.74
N ASN A 128 -14.36 -24.67 18.48
CA ASN A 128 -14.14 -23.32 17.94
C ASN A 128 -13.07 -23.31 16.87
N TRP A 129 -12.00 -24.10 17.05
CA TRP A 129 -11.00 -24.30 16.00
C TRP A 129 -11.55 -25.08 14.81
N GLU A 130 -12.31 -26.14 15.06
CA GLU A 130 -12.99 -26.91 14.01
C GLU A 130 -13.91 -26.03 13.15
N ALA A 131 -14.59 -25.05 13.76
CA ALA A 131 -15.48 -24.12 13.07
C ALA A 131 -14.77 -23.19 12.06
N LEU A 132 -13.44 -23.10 12.09
CA LEU A 132 -12.66 -22.33 11.10
C LEU A 132 -12.49 -23.08 9.79
N TYR A 133 -12.77 -24.39 9.77
CA TYR A 133 -12.62 -25.23 8.59
C TYR A 133 -13.98 -25.53 7.97
N PRO A 134 -14.12 -25.45 6.64
CA PRO A 134 -15.30 -26.00 5.98
C PRO A 134 -15.29 -27.54 6.08
N PRO A 135 -16.43 -28.20 5.83
CA PRO A 135 -16.45 -29.63 5.56
C PRO A 135 -15.37 -30.01 4.54
N GLY A 136 -14.65 -31.11 4.79
CA GLY A 136 -13.48 -31.50 4.00
C GLY A 136 -12.16 -30.84 4.45
N ARG A 137 -12.16 -30.04 5.52
CA ARG A 137 -10.97 -29.45 6.15
C ARG A 137 -10.16 -28.48 5.27
N GLY A 138 -10.77 -27.95 4.21
CA GLY A 138 -10.07 -27.09 3.24
C GLY A 138 -9.48 -27.83 2.03
N MET A 139 -9.67 -29.15 1.95
CA MET A 139 -9.32 -29.91 0.77
C MET A 139 -10.26 -29.54 -0.39
N VAL A 140 -9.68 -29.28 -1.54
CA VAL A 140 -10.39 -28.95 -2.78
C VAL A 140 -10.06 -29.93 -3.89
N LYS A 141 -11.03 -30.12 -4.76
CA LYS A 141 -10.93 -30.94 -5.96
C LYS A 141 -10.60 -30.05 -7.15
N VAL A 142 -9.54 -30.40 -7.89
CA VAL A 142 -9.13 -29.73 -9.13
C VAL A 142 -9.28 -30.70 -10.29
N ILE A 143 -9.96 -30.26 -11.35
CA ILE A 143 -10.08 -31.01 -12.60
C ILE A 143 -8.92 -30.63 -13.51
N ASP A 144 -8.28 -31.62 -14.14
CA ASP A 144 -7.21 -31.47 -15.11
C ASP A 144 -6.09 -30.50 -14.68
N PRO A 145 -5.38 -30.78 -13.57
CA PRO A 145 -4.34 -29.91 -13.01
C PRO A 145 -3.27 -29.51 -14.04
N GLY A 146 -2.98 -30.38 -15.01
CA GLY A 146 -2.00 -30.10 -16.07
C GLY A 146 -2.31 -28.88 -16.94
N GLN A 147 -3.52 -28.32 -16.89
CA GLN A 147 -3.87 -27.08 -17.60
C GLN A 147 -3.35 -25.82 -16.87
N TYR A 148 -3.04 -25.91 -15.57
CA TYR A 148 -2.65 -24.78 -14.75
C TYR A 148 -1.14 -24.75 -14.56
N ALA A 149 -0.51 -23.60 -14.79
CA ALA A 149 0.93 -23.45 -14.67
C ALA A 149 1.33 -23.25 -13.20
N GLY A 150 2.37 -23.94 -12.76
CA GLY A 150 3.00 -23.71 -11.45
C GLY A 150 2.22 -24.24 -10.25
N ILE A 151 1.20 -25.07 -10.45
CA ILE A 151 0.60 -25.82 -9.34
C ILE A 151 1.46 -27.05 -9.00
N PRO A 152 1.55 -27.44 -7.72
CA PRO A 152 2.34 -28.61 -7.32
C PRO A 152 1.69 -29.92 -7.81
N PRO A 153 2.43 -31.04 -7.74
CA PRO A 153 1.87 -32.37 -7.90
C PRO A 153 0.68 -32.61 -6.96
N PRO A 154 -0.39 -33.25 -7.45
CA PRO A 154 -1.57 -33.51 -6.64
C PRO A 154 -1.26 -34.53 -5.54
N MET A 155 -2.02 -34.46 -4.44
CA MET A 155 -1.91 -35.46 -3.38
C MET A 155 -2.59 -36.78 -3.80
N ASP A 156 -1.99 -37.91 -3.45
CA ASP A 156 -2.64 -39.22 -3.57
C ASP A 156 -3.79 -39.38 -2.57
N ASP A 157 -4.66 -40.37 -2.75
CA ASP A 157 -5.72 -40.61 -1.77
C ASP A 157 -5.17 -41.25 -0.49
N PHE A 158 -4.72 -40.40 0.44
CA PHE A 158 -4.48 -40.83 1.81
C PHE A 158 -5.75 -41.40 2.44
N GLU A 159 -5.58 -42.45 3.24
CA GLU A 159 -6.62 -43.19 4.01
C GLU A 159 -7.39 -44.30 3.26
N GLY A 160 -6.90 -44.81 2.12
CA GLY A 160 -7.58 -45.92 1.43
C GLY A 160 -9.01 -45.57 1.01
N LYS A 161 -9.30 -44.28 0.88
CA LYS A 161 -10.51 -43.76 0.26
C LYS A 161 -10.26 -43.78 -1.23
N GLU A 162 -11.14 -44.42 -1.98
CA GLU A 162 -11.07 -44.39 -3.44
C GLU A 162 -11.05 -42.93 -3.93
N PRO A 163 -10.31 -42.63 -5.01
CA PRO A 163 -10.38 -41.33 -5.66
C PRO A 163 -11.84 -40.99 -5.96
N PRO A 164 -12.22 -39.70 -5.97
CA PRO A 164 -13.57 -39.30 -6.33
C PRO A 164 -14.01 -39.99 -7.62
N THR A 165 -15.16 -40.68 -7.60
CA THR A 165 -15.65 -41.49 -8.72
C THR A 165 -15.94 -40.67 -9.99
N ASP A 166 -16.04 -39.35 -9.83
CA ASP A 166 -16.24 -38.34 -10.87
C ASP A 166 -14.91 -37.68 -11.31
N GLY A 167 -13.77 -38.33 -11.03
CA GLY A 167 -12.42 -37.88 -11.40
C GLY A 167 -11.90 -36.70 -10.57
N GLY A 168 -10.74 -36.18 -10.95
CA GLY A 168 -10.14 -35.00 -10.32
C GLY A 168 -9.08 -35.32 -9.25
N TYR A 169 -8.35 -34.28 -8.89
CA TYR A 169 -7.14 -34.36 -8.10
C TYR A 169 -7.26 -33.54 -6.82
N ARG A 170 -6.68 -34.03 -5.73
CA ARG A 170 -6.80 -33.42 -4.41
C ARG A 170 -5.68 -32.42 -4.13
N TYR A 171 -6.08 -31.25 -3.67
CA TYR A 171 -5.21 -30.16 -3.21
C TYR A 171 -5.75 -29.60 -1.89
N GLU A 172 -4.92 -28.88 -1.15
CA GLU A 172 -5.35 -28.09 0.01
C GLU A 172 -5.05 -26.62 -0.24
N LEU A 173 -5.86 -25.69 0.31
CA LEU A 173 -5.47 -24.29 0.31
C LEU A 173 -4.43 -24.03 1.41
N ALA A 174 -3.40 -23.24 1.10
CA ALA A 174 -2.38 -22.83 2.06
C ALA A 174 -2.98 -22.25 3.36
N THR A 175 -4.07 -21.47 3.29
CA THR A 175 -4.76 -20.94 4.48
C THR A 175 -5.16 -22.02 5.47
N THR A 176 -5.78 -23.11 5.01
CA THR A 176 -6.28 -24.15 5.92
C THR A 176 -5.14 -24.98 6.49
N HIS A 177 -4.09 -25.21 5.71
CA HIS A 177 -2.87 -25.83 6.20
C HIS A 177 -2.14 -24.94 7.23
N GLN A 178 -2.03 -23.63 7.01
CA GLN A 178 -1.46 -22.67 7.95
C GLN A 178 -2.26 -22.64 9.27
N LEU A 179 -3.59 -22.63 9.20
CA LEU A 179 -4.45 -22.71 10.38
C LEU A 179 -4.26 -24.04 11.13
N HIS A 180 -4.14 -25.15 10.40
CA HIS A 180 -3.89 -26.48 10.99
C HIS A 180 -2.57 -26.49 11.77
N CYS A 181 -1.49 -26.00 11.16
CA CYS A 181 -0.19 -25.88 11.82
C CYS A 181 -0.27 -25.00 13.08
N LEU A 182 -0.96 -23.86 13.00
CA LEU A 182 -1.15 -22.98 14.16
C LEU A 182 -1.93 -23.66 15.29
N TRP A 183 -3.00 -24.38 14.97
CA TRP A 183 -3.76 -25.16 15.94
C TRP A 183 -2.93 -26.28 16.59
N VAL A 184 -2.16 -27.03 15.79
CA VAL A 184 -1.28 -28.11 16.29
C VAL A 184 -0.25 -27.55 17.26
N MET A 185 0.41 -26.44 16.92
CA MET A 185 1.37 -25.79 17.82
C MET A 185 0.72 -25.38 19.15
N GLN A 186 -0.47 -24.75 19.09
CA GLN A 186 -1.18 -24.33 20.29
C GLN A 186 -1.60 -25.53 21.15
N ARG A 187 -2.10 -26.60 20.52
CA ARG A 187 -2.48 -27.85 21.20
C ARG A 187 -1.30 -28.44 21.98
N TYR A 188 -0.16 -28.61 21.32
CA TYR A 188 1.04 -29.17 21.97
C TYR A 188 1.52 -28.30 23.14
N PHE A 189 1.44 -26.98 23.00
CA PHE A 189 1.77 -26.08 24.09
C PHE A 189 0.86 -26.28 25.32
N TYR A 190 -0.45 -26.45 25.13
CA TYR A 190 -1.37 -26.75 26.23
C TYR A 190 -1.13 -28.13 26.84
N GLU A 191 -0.87 -29.16 26.04
CA GLU A 191 -0.54 -30.50 26.53
C GLU A 191 0.71 -30.49 27.42
N ILE A 192 1.75 -29.76 27.00
CA ILE A 192 2.97 -29.57 27.79
C ILE A 192 2.64 -28.80 29.09
N GLN A 193 1.91 -27.68 29.02
CA GLN A 193 1.59 -26.90 30.22
C GLN A 193 0.67 -27.61 31.20
N ALA A 194 -0.22 -28.49 30.74
CA ALA A 194 -1.02 -29.33 31.62
C ALA A 194 -0.16 -30.33 32.41
N GLY A 195 0.98 -30.76 31.85
CA GLY A 195 1.94 -31.67 32.48
C GLY A 195 2.98 -30.99 33.38
N LEU A 196 3.24 -29.70 33.21
CA LEU A 196 4.23 -28.95 33.99
C LEU A 196 3.64 -28.44 35.33
N ARG A 197 4.35 -28.66 36.44
CA ARG A 197 4.02 -28.01 37.72
C ARG A 197 4.22 -26.51 37.59
N ARG A 198 3.20 -25.72 37.96
CA ARG A 198 3.17 -24.24 37.88
C ARG A 198 4.50 -23.62 38.32
N GLY A 199 5.32 -23.22 37.35
CA GLY A 199 6.31 -22.18 37.48
C GLY A 199 5.73 -20.84 37.04
N ASP A 200 6.43 -19.74 37.35
CA ASP A 200 6.02 -18.34 37.16
C ASP A 200 5.98 -17.90 35.67
N HIS A 201 5.61 -18.80 34.76
CA HIS A 201 5.55 -18.61 33.31
C HIS A 201 4.25 -17.95 32.84
N TRP A 202 3.58 -17.19 33.71
CA TRP A 202 2.33 -16.50 33.39
C TRP A 202 2.47 -15.61 32.15
N SER A 203 3.59 -14.86 32.07
CA SER A 203 3.90 -14.01 30.91
C SER A 203 4.02 -14.83 29.62
N THR A 204 4.75 -15.94 29.62
CA THR A 204 4.91 -16.80 28.44
C THR A 204 3.58 -17.39 27.99
N PHE A 205 2.77 -17.84 28.94
CA PHE A 205 1.45 -18.41 28.67
C PHE A 205 0.49 -17.37 28.08
N PHE A 206 0.55 -16.13 28.56
CA PHE A 206 -0.16 -15.00 27.96
C PHE A 206 0.23 -14.74 26.52
N HIS A 207 1.52 -14.63 26.26
CA HIS A 207 2.00 -14.37 24.92
C HIS A 207 1.60 -15.47 23.95
N ILE A 208 1.72 -16.76 24.32
CA ILE A 208 1.31 -17.83 23.41
C ILE A 208 -0.17 -17.74 23.06
N ASN A 209 -1.04 -17.52 24.05
CA ASN A 209 -2.48 -17.40 23.83
C ASN A 209 -2.85 -16.22 22.94
N HIS A 210 -2.35 -15.03 23.28
CA HIS A 210 -2.66 -13.81 22.56
C HIS A 210 -2.03 -13.80 21.16
N CYS A 211 -0.76 -14.19 21.04
CA CYS A 211 -0.07 -14.25 19.74
C CYS A 211 -0.68 -15.30 18.83
N THR A 212 -1.10 -16.46 19.35
CA THR A 212 -1.81 -17.46 18.54
C THR A 212 -3.12 -16.88 18.00
N ASP A 213 -3.88 -16.16 18.82
CA ASP A 213 -5.12 -15.53 18.36
C ASP A 213 -4.87 -14.43 17.31
N TYR A 214 -3.84 -13.62 17.51
CA TYR A 214 -3.41 -12.60 16.56
C TYR A 214 -2.96 -13.20 15.22
N LEU A 215 -2.16 -14.27 15.25
CA LEU A 215 -1.73 -14.98 14.06
C LEU A 215 -2.93 -15.60 13.34
N ARG A 216 -3.87 -16.21 14.07
CA ARG A 216 -5.11 -16.75 13.51
C ARG A 216 -5.91 -15.66 12.76
N TRP A 217 -6.07 -14.47 13.36
CA TRP A 217 -6.71 -13.34 12.68
C TRP A 217 -5.93 -12.89 11.44
N SER A 218 -4.61 -12.85 11.51
CA SER A 218 -3.74 -12.47 10.39
C SER A 218 -3.88 -13.46 9.22
N LEU A 219 -3.90 -14.76 9.50
CA LEU A 219 -4.11 -15.82 8.52
C LEU A 219 -5.50 -15.73 7.87
N LEU A 220 -6.55 -15.45 8.63
CA LEU A 220 -7.90 -15.28 8.09
C LEU A 220 -8.03 -13.99 7.25
N CYS A 221 -7.39 -12.90 7.66
CA CYS A 221 -7.40 -11.62 6.97
C CYS A 221 -6.62 -11.68 5.64
N LYS A 222 -5.52 -12.44 5.64
CA LYS A 222 -4.66 -12.70 4.48
C LYS A 222 -4.71 -14.18 4.13
N ALA A 223 -5.93 -14.67 3.90
CA ALA A 223 -6.15 -16.04 3.48
C ALA A 223 -5.38 -16.32 2.18
N ASP A 224 -4.28 -17.04 2.31
CA ASP A 224 -3.49 -17.54 1.21
C ASP A 224 -4.24 -18.64 0.46
N THR A 225 -4.66 -18.32 -0.76
CA THR A 225 -5.47 -19.22 -1.59
C THR A 225 -4.63 -20.10 -2.52
N THR A 226 -3.32 -20.15 -2.31
CA THR A 226 -2.39 -21.00 -3.06
C THR A 226 -2.76 -22.47 -2.86
N LEU A 227 -2.76 -23.24 -3.95
CA LEU A 227 -2.96 -24.69 -3.86
C LEU A 227 -1.66 -25.38 -3.47
N GLU A 228 -1.74 -26.15 -2.40
CA GLU A 228 -0.67 -27.02 -1.92
C GLU A 228 -0.97 -28.48 -2.27
N GLY A 229 0.10 -29.19 -2.58
CA GLY A 229 0.10 -30.60 -2.93
C GLY A 229 1.34 -31.27 -2.38
N TRP A 230 1.80 -32.33 -3.05
CA TRP A 230 3.06 -32.96 -2.69
C TRP A 230 4.26 -32.15 -3.16
N ASP A 231 5.33 -32.14 -2.37
CA ASP A 231 6.63 -31.67 -2.84
C ASP A 231 7.46 -32.79 -3.48
N GLU A 232 8.55 -32.39 -4.14
CA GLU A 232 9.48 -33.29 -4.81
C GLU A 232 10.16 -34.28 -3.86
N GLU A 233 10.38 -33.91 -2.60
CA GLU A 233 11.02 -34.79 -1.62
C GLU A 233 10.07 -35.94 -1.24
N GLN A 234 8.80 -35.63 -1.03
CA GLN A 234 7.74 -36.60 -0.74
C GLN A 234 7.53 -37.56 -1.92
N LEU A 235 7.62 -37.08 -3.15
CA LEU A 235 7.51 -37.89 -4.37
C LEU A 235 8.71 -38.82 -4.60
N ASN A 236 9.91 -38.34 -4.30
CA ASN A 236 11.15 -39.08 -4.57
C ASN A 236 11.57 -40.00 -3.42
N ASN A 237 10.87 -39.96 -2.29
CA ASN A 237 11.09 -40.88 -1.18
C ASN A 237 10.28 -42.17 -1.41
N PRO A 238 10.91 -43.34 -1.62
CA PRO A 238 10.20 -44.60 -1.85
C PRO A 238 9.54 -45.18 -0.60
N ASN A 239 9.89 -44.71 0.61
CA ASN A 239 9.28 -45.10 1.88
C ASN A 239 9.02 -43.88 2.76
N PRO A 240 8.19 -42.92 2.32
CA PRO A 240 7.90 -41.75 3.12
C PRO A 240 7.07 -42.20 4.32
N HIS A 241 7.51 -41.83 5.52
CA HIS A 241 6.73 -42.11 6.71
C HIS A 241 5.33 -41.48 6.54
N PRO A 242 4.22 -42.19 6.82
CA PRO A 242 2.88 -41.68 6.52
C PRO A 242 2.56 -40.31 7.15
N ARG A 243 3.22 -39.96 8.26
CA ARG A 243 3.07 -38.64 8.91
C ARG A 243 3.90 -37.51 8.28
N HIS A 244 4.77 -37.83 7.32
CA HIS A 244 5.55 -36.86 6.56
C HIS A 244 4.98 -36.67 5.14
N ARG A 245 3.80 -37.24 4.87
CA ARG A 245 3.07 -36.99 3.63
C ARG A 245 1.93 -36.01 3.90
N GLY A 246 1.87 -34.95 3.11
CA GLY A 246 0.89 -33.90 3.27
C GLY A 246 1.24 -32.64 2.49
N PRO A 247 0.38 -31.62 2.56
CA PRO A 247 0.72 -30.29 2.05
C PRO A 247 1.99 -29.81 2.76
N SER A 248 2.92 -29.21 2.02
CA SER A 248 4.19 -28.73 2.59
C SER A 248 4.42 -27.23 2.46
N GLY A 249 3.54 -26.51 1.75
CA GLY A 249 3.75 -25.10 1.40
C GLY A 249 4.96 -24.85 0.50
N LEU A 250 5.55 -25.91 -0.07
CA LEU A 250 6.73 -25.81 -0.94
C LEU A 250 6.32 -25.93 -2.41
N HIS A 251 7.13 -25.30 -3.27
CA HIS A 251 7.01 -25.38 -4.74
C HIS A 251 5.67 -24.89 -5.32
N ALA A 252 4.84 -24.21 -4.51
CA ALA A 252 3.66 -23.48 -4.97
C ALA A 252 3.93 -21.97 -4.92
N PRO A 253 3.54 -21.19 -5.95
CA PRO A 253 3.77 -19.76 -5.98
C PRO A 253 2.76 -19.00 -5.12
N HIS A 254 3.24 -18.40 -4.03
CA HIS A 254 2.45 -17.55 -3.14
C HIS A 254 2.40 -16.09 -3.60
N GLN A 255 1.33 -15.37 -3.26
CA GLN A 255 1.19 -13.94 -3.51
C GLN A 255 1.52 -13.13 -2.26
N CYS A 256 2.80 -12.82 -2.09
CA CYS A 256 3.29 -12.08 -0.94
C CYS A 256 3.35 -10.57 -1.21
N THR A 257 3.14 -9.76 -0.16
CA THR A 257 3.61 -8.38 -0.16
C THR A 257 5.13 -8.38 -0.36
N ASP A 258 5.64 -7.45 -1.17
CA ASP A 258 7.10 -7.28 -1.32
C ASP A 258 7.71 -6.86 0.02
N TYR A 259 8.27 -7.84 0.72
CA TYR A 259 8.80 -7.64 2.05
C TYR A 259 10.05 -6.76 2.05
N LYS A 260 10.78 -6.63 0.93
CA LYS A 260 11.93 -5.71 0.85
C LYS A 260 11.46 -4.27 0.97
N GLN A 261 10.39 -3.93 0.25
CA GLN A 261 9.80 -2.59 0.34
C GLN A 261 9.26 -2.32 1.75
N VAL A 262 8.58 -3.29 2.36
CA VAL A 262 8.11 -3.19 3.75
C VAL A 262 9.30 -3.02 4.71
N TYR A 263 10.36 -3.81 4.54
CA TYR A 263 11.57 -3.78 5.36
C TYR A 263 12.26 -2.42 5.27
N SER A 264 12.54 -1.93 4.06
CA SER A 264 13.18 -0.61 3.86
C SER A 264 12.34 0.51 4.46
N TRP A 265 11.01 0.47 4.29
CA TRP A 265 10.13 1.44 4.91
C TRP A 265 10.19 1.38 6.46
N MET A 266 10.17 0.18 7.05
CA MET A 266 10.30 0.01 8.51
C MET A 266 11.65 0.52 9.01
N GLU A 267 12.74 0.27 8.27
CA GLU A 267 14.07 0.75 8.61
C GLU A 267 14.15 2.27 8.56
N GLU A 268 13.64 2.92 7.51
CA GLU A 268 13.62 4.38 7.38
C GLU A 268 12.75 5.07 8.44
N ASN A 269 11.71 4.39 8.91
CA ASN A 269 10.71 4.93 9.84
C ASN A 269 10.83 4.33 11.26
N ARG A 270 11.95 3.67 11.59
CA ARG A 270 12.14 3.01 12.88
C ARG A 270 12.13 3.99 14.05
N TRP A 271 11.56 3.56 15.17
CA TRP A 271 11.48 4.36 16.39
C TRP A 271 12.79 4.34 17.22
N TYR A 272 13.59 3.28 17.09
CA TYR A 272 14.91 3.12 17.73
C TYR A 272 15.81 2.16 16.93
N ASP A 273 17.12 2.17 17.21
CA ASP A 273 18.15 1.38 16.50
C ASP A 273 18.41 -0.03 17.10
N LEU A 274 17.74 -0.40 18.18
CA LEU A 274 17.85 -1.74 18.79
C LEU A 274 17.25 -2.82 17.87
N LYS A 275 18.02 -3.88 17.60
CA LYS A 275 17.62 -5.02 16.76
C LYS A 275 17.40 -6.33 17.52
N SER A 276 17.87 -6.44 18.77
CA SER A 276 17.74 -7.69 19.53
C SER A 276 16.29 -7.98 19.91
N MET A 277 15.84 -9.21 19.70
CA MET A 277 14.52 -9.67 20.15
C MET A 277 14.51 -10.04 21.65
N ASP A 278 15.69 -10.39 22.19
CA ASP A 278 15.89 -10.70 23.61
C ASP A 278 16.93 -9.75 24.20
N ASN A 279 16.56 -9.04 25.26
CA ASN A 279 17.50 -8.17 25.98
C ASN A 279 18.50 -8.98 26.84
N ASP A 280 18.29 -10.28 26.97
CA ASP A 280 18.98 -11.16 27.93
C ASP A 280 19.93 -12.18 27.29
N ILE A 281 20.10 -12.18 25.96
CA ILE A 281 21.07 -13.08 25.31
C ILE A 281 22.47 -12.44 25.41
N PRO A 282 23.43 -13.06 26.10
CA PRO A 282 24.80 -12.58 26.12
C PRO A 282 25.39 -12.62 24.70
N GLU A 283 26.18 -11.61 24.31
CA GLU A 283 26.85 -11.52 23.00
C GLU A 283 27.65 -12.79 22.62
N ASN A 284 28.04 -13.61 23.61
CA ASN A 284 28.78 -14.86 23.43
C ASN A 284 27.94 -16.14 23.47
N SER A 285 26.60 -16.07 23.33
CA SER A 285 25.80 -17.30 23.24
C SER A 285 26.15 -18.09 21.97
N THR A 286 26.41 -19.38 22.11
CA THR A 286 26.79 -20.33 21.04
C THR A 286 25.63 -20.66 20.08
N TYR A 287 24.57 -19.84 20.05
CA TYR A 287 23.35 -20.03 19.25
C TYR A 287 23.54 -19.82 17.73
N GLN A 288 24.78 -19.74 17.25
CA GLN A 288 25.13 -19.36 15.88
C GLN A 288 24.92 -20.44 14.82
N ASN A 289 24.43 -21.65 15.16
CA ASN A 289 24.40 -22.78 14.21
C ASN A 289 23.07 -23.01 13.45
N TRP A 290 22.13 -22.07 13.47
CA TRP A 290 20.89 -22.15 12.66
C TRP A 290 21.01 -21.49 11.27
N THR A 291 22.21 -21.47 10.70
CA THR A 291 22.53 -20.69 9.50
C THR A 291 21.70 -21.06 8.28
N THR A 292 21.32 -22.32 8.07
CA THR A 292 20.74 -22.75 6.79
C THR A 292 19.31 -22.24 6.52
N ILE A 293 18.42 -22.26 7.51
CA ILE A 293 17.04 -21.73 7.35
C ILE A 293 17.09 -20.20 7.25
N TRP A 294 17.87 -19.57 8.12
CA TRP A 294 18.02 -18.13 8.14
C TRP A 294 18.71 -17.58 6.88
N GLU A 295 19.67 -18.32 6.31
CA GLU A 295 20.29 -17.99 5.03
C GLU A 295 19.31 -18.10 3.87
N ARG A 296 18.40 -19.09 3.87
CA ARG A 296 17.35 -19.18 2.84
C ARG A 296 16.40 -18.00 2.90
N THR A 297 15.92 -17.66 4.10
CA THR A 297 15.05 -16.49 4.30
C THR A 297 15.77 -15.19 3.96
N ARG A 298 17.05 -15.06 4.34
CA ARG A 298 17.88 -13.88 4.01
C ARG A 298 18.15 -13.77 2.52
N LYS A 299 18.46 -14.88 1.85
CA LYS A 299 18.65 -14.92 0.40
C LYS A 299 17.37 -14.51 -0.32
N TRP A 300 16.20 -14.96 0.14
CA TRP A 300 14.91 -14.48 -0.37
C TRP A 300 14.73 -12.97 -0.17
N MET A 301 15.16 -12.43 0.97
CA MET A 301 15.20 -10.98 1.20
C MET A 301 16.26 -10.22 0.38
N GLU A 302 17.19 -10.90 -0.29
CA GLU A 302 18.23 -10.30 -1.13
C GLU A 302 17.90 -10.37 -2.64
N THR A 303 17.22 -11.44 -3.10
CA THR A 303 16.81 -11.66 -4.51
C THR A 303 15.56 -10.91 -4.91
#